data_AF-A0A774MXT2-F1
#
_entry.id   AF-A0A774MXT2-F1
#
_cell.length_a   1.000
_cell.length_b   1.000
_cell.length_c   1.000
_cell.angle_alpha   90.00
_cell.angle_beta   90.00
_cell.angle_gamma   90.00
#
_symmetry.space_group_name_H-M   'P 1'
#
loop_
_entity.id
_entity.type
_entity.pdbx_description
1 polymer ?
#
loop_
_entity_poly.entity_id
_entity_poly.type
_entity_poly.pdbx_seq_one_letter_code
_entity_poly.pdbx_strand_id
1 'polypeptide(L)'
;NKTQNFEVVAQYQFDFGLRPSIAYLQSKGKDLGGQDMDSRGNYRYTDKDLVKYVDVGMTYYFNKNMSTYVDYKINLLDEDDDFYANNGIATDDIVGVGLVYQF
;
A
#
# COMPACT_ATOMS: atom_id res chain seq x y z
N ASN A 1 0.95 -14.55 -16.95
CA ASN A 1 1.29 -13.95 -15.63
C ASN A 1 2.24 -12.76 -15.76
N LYS A 2 1.73 -11.53 -15.79
CA LYS A 2 2.55 -10.31 -15.85
C LYS A 2 2.04 -9.31 -14.82
N THR A 3 2.91 -8.84 -13.94
CA THR A 3 2.55 -7.83 -12.94
C THR A 3 2.89 -6.45 -13.48
N GLN A 4 1.98 -5.49 -13.31
CA GLN A 4 2.24 -4.07 -13.56
C GLN A 4 2.27 -3.35 -12.22
N ASN A 5 3.43 -2.81 -11.87
CA ASN A 5 3.64 -2.09 -10.63
C ASN A 5 3.79 -0.60 -10.95
N PHE A 6 3.11 0.22 -10.16
CA PHE A 6 3.19 1.66 -10.21
C PHE A 6 3.41 2.18 -8.79
N GLU A 7 4.44 2.99 -8.63
CA GLU A 7 4.82 3.57 -7.35
C GLU A 7 5.13 5.04 -7.58
N VAL A 8 4.54 5.91 -6.75
CA VAL A 8 4.84 7.34 -6.74
C VAL A 8 5.01 7.78 -5.30
N VAL A 9 6.05 8.55 -5.05
CA VAL A 9 6.37 9.07 -3.72
C VAL A 9 6.64 10.57 -3.86
N ALA A 10 5.95 11.36 -3.05
CA ALA A 10 6.19 12.79 -2.90
C ALA A 10 6.55 13.07 -1.45
N GLN A 11 7.66 13.76 -1.24
CA GLN A 11 8.14 14.13 0.10
C GLN A 11 8.58 15.58 0.07
N TYR A 12 8.42 16.26 1.19
CA TYR A 12 8.91 17.62 1.35
C TYR A 12 9.65 17.75 2.67
N GLN A 13 10.87 18.29 2.65
CA GLN A 13 11.64 18.54 3.86
C GLN A 13 11.58 20.02 4.19
N PHE A 14 10.97 20.35 5.33
CA PHE A 14 11.01 21.70 5.88
C PHE A 14 12.32 21.95 6.63
N ASP A 15 12.75 23.21 6.63
CA ASP A 15 13.94 23.68 7.35
C ASP A 15 13.84 23.49 8.87
N PHE A 16 12.63 23.43 9.43
CA PHE A 16 12.39 23.18 10.85
C PHE A 16 12.45 21.69 11.25
N GLY A 17 12.90 20.81 10.36
CA GLY A 17 13.10 19.39 10.65
C GLY A 17 11.88 18.50 10.39
N LEU A 18 10.78 19.04 9.88
CA LEU A 18 9.62 18.24 9.52
C LEU A 18 9.71 17.72 8.09
N ARG A 19 9.34 16.46 7.89
CA ARG A 19 9.28 15.82 6.58
C ARG A 19 7.98 15.04 6.39
N PRO A 20 6.91 15.67 5.87
CA PRO A 20 5.76 14.92 5.35
C PRO A 20 6.15 14.10 4.12
N SER A 21 5.50 12.95 3.97
CA SER A 21 5.56 12.07 2.81
C SER A 21 4.18 11.56 2.44
N ILE A 22 3.93 11.44 1.14
CA ILE A 22 2.80 10.72 0.61
C ILE A 22 3.31 9.75 -0.46
N ALA A 23 2.90 8.50 -0.37
CA ALA A 23 3.21 7.48 -1.35
C ALA A 23 1.92 6.80 -1.84
N TYR A 24 1.90 6.46 -3.12
CA TYR A 24 0.85 5.63 -3.69
C TYR A 24 1.51 4.45 -4.39
N LEU A 25 1.11 3.26 -4.00
CA LEU A 25 1.59 2.02 -4.59
C LEU A 25 0.41 1.21 -5.10
N GLN A 26 0.53 0.78 -6.34
CA GLN A 26 -0.45 -0.06 -7.00
C GLN A 26 0.28 -1.18 -7.76
N SER A 27 -0.05 -2.41 -7.42
CA SER A 27 0.38 -3.61 -8.13
C SER A 27 -0.85 -4.32 -8.69
N LYS A 28 -0.97 -4.29 -10.02
CA LYS A 28 -2.01 -4.98 -10.77
C LYS A 28 -1.44 -6.26 -11.35
N GLY A 29 -2.02 -7.41 -10.98
CA GLY A 29 -1.73 -8.67 -11.65
C GLY A 29 -2.56 -8.76 -12.92
N LYS A 30 -1.91 -8.62 -14.07
CA LYS A 30 -2.54 -8.98 -15.35
C LYS A 30 -2.31 -10.45 -15.61
N ASP A 31 -3.36 -11.12 -16.07
CA ASP A 31 -3.29 -12.52 -16.46
C ASP A 31 -2.89 -13.44 -15.27
N LEU A 32 -3.57 -13.22 -14.13
CA LEU A 32 -3.58 -14.14 -13.00
C LEU A 32 -4.56 -15.27 -13.36
N GLY A 33 -4.03 -16.45 -13.66
CA GLY A 33 -4.82 -17.56 -14.18
C GLY A 33 -6.06 -17.91 -13.36
N GLY A 34 -7.21 -17.96 -14.04
CA GLY A 34 -8.40 -18.78 -13.74
C GLY A 34 -8.97 -18.72 -12.32
N GLN A 35 -9.78 -17.70 -12.03
CA GLN A 35 -10.74 -17.74 -10.91
C GLN A 35 -12.09 -17.09 -11.25
N ASP A 36 -12.50 -17.13 -12.51
CA ASP A 36 -13.82 -16.68 -12.92
C ASP A 36 -14.42 -17.75 -13.83
N MET A 37 -15.65 -18.19 -13.55
CA MET A 37 -16.38 -19.15 -14.39
C MET A 37 -17.43 -18.40 -15.19
N ASP A 38 -17.40 -18.53 -16.52
CA ASP A 38 -18.52 -18.04 -17.33
C ASP A 38 -19.82 -18.78 -16.95
N SER A 39 -20.98 -18.27 -17.37
CA SER A 39 -22.29 -18.92 -17.14
C SER A 39 -22.44 -20.31 -17.80
N ARG A 40 -21.37 -20.83 -18.41
CA ARG A 40 -21.25 -22.14 -19.07
C ARG A 40 -20.15 -23.02 -18.44
N GLY A 41 -19.54 -22.60 -17.32
CA GLY A 41 -18.55 -23.36 -16.57
C GLY A 41 -17.10 -23.29 -17.10
N ASN A 42 -16.77 -22.36 -18.00
CA ASN A 42 -15.41 -22.21 -18.54
C ASN A 42 -14.59 -21.21 -17.72
N TYR A 43 -13.33 -21.55 -17.43
CA TYR A 43 -12.38 -20.67 -16.76
C TYR A 43 -12.05 -19.44 -17.63
N ARG A 44 -12.39 -18.24 -17.15
CA ARG A 44 -11.93 -16.96 -17.69
C ARG A 44 -10.73 -16.43 -16.91
N TYR A 45 -9.85 -15.76 -17.66
CA TYR A 45 -8.78 -14.95 -17.12
C TYR A 45 -9.38 -13.61 -16.65
N THR A 46 -9.28 -13.32 -15.35
CA THR A 46 -9.71 -12.05 -14.77
C THR A 46 -8.50 -11.29 -14.26
N ASP A 47 -8.41 -10.02 -14.61
CA ASP A 47 -7.39 -9.11 -14.08
C ASP A 47 -7.75 -8.76 -12.63
N LYS A 48 -6.90 -9.09 -11.66
CA LYS A 48 -7.11 -8.72 -10.24
C LYS A 48 -5.99 -7.83 -9.73
N ASP A 49 -6.37 -6.84 -8.95
CA ASP A 49 -5.42 -5.96 -8.26
C ASP A 49 -4.88 -6.72 -7.04
N LEU A 50 -3.56 -6.85 -6.93
CA LEU A 50 -2.91 -7.64 -5.86
C LEU A 50 -2.60 -6.77 -4.64
N VAL A 51 -2.19 -5.52 -4.88
CA VAL A 51 -1.83 -4.57 -3.84
C VAL A 51 -2.23 -3.17 -4.30
N LYS A 52 -2.93 -2.41 -3.46
CA LYS A 52 -3.24 -1.01 -3.72
C LYS A 52 -3.36 -0.28 -2.39
N TYR A 53 -2.42 0.62 -2.11
CA TYR A 53 -2.43 1.41 -0.89
C TYR A 53 -1.91 2.82 -1.12
N VAL A 54 -2.43 3.75 -0.33
CA VAL A 54 -1.86 5.08 -0.12
C VAL A 54 -1.19 5.07 1.24
N ASP A 55 0.03 5.54 1.31
CA ASP A 55 0.72 5.78 2.58
C ASP A 55 0.86 7.30 2.76
N VAL A 56 0.46 7.77 3.93
CA VAL A 56 0.64 9.18 4.34
C VAL A 56 1.44 9.17 5.62
N GLY A 57 2.62 9.77 5.56
CA GLY A 57 3.58 9.76 6.63
C GLY A 57 4.09 11.14 6.96
N MET A 58 4.63 11.27 8.17
CA MET A 58 5.26 12.48 8.64
C MET A 58 6.36 12.12 9.62
N THR A 59 7.59 12.47 9.28
CA THR A 59 8.75 12.35 10.17
C THR A 59 9.11 13.72 10.73
N TYR A 60 9.29 13.83 12.04
CA TYR A 60 9.81 15.02 12.70
C TYR A 60 11.20 14.73 13.28
N TYR A 61 12.19 15.46 12.78
CA TYR A 61 13.57 15.40 13.24
C TYR A 61 13.78 16.46 14.32
N PHE A 62 13.90 16.05 15.59
CA PHE A 62 14.28 16.95 16.67
C PHE A 62 15.75 17.39 16.50
N ASN A 63 16.63 16.40 16.33
CA ASN A 63 18.07 16.56 16.17
C ASN A 63 18.61 15.44 15.28
N LYS A 64 19.90 15.49 14.90
CA LYS A 64 20.57 14.40 14.14
C LYS A 64 20.53 13.03 14.85
N ASN A 65 20.19 12.99 16.13
CA ASN A 65 20.20 11.80 16.98
C ASN A 65 18.80 11.34 17.40
N MET A 66 17.75 12.10 17.09
CA MET A 66 16.39 11.79 17.55
C MET A 66 15.34 12.24 16.54
N SER A 67 14.49 11.31 16.13
CA SER A 67 13.35 11.56 15.25
C SER A 67 12.12 10.78 15.69
N THR A 68 10.95 11.33 15.46
CA THR A 68 9.68 10.59 15.56
C THR A 68 9.04 10.49 14.19
N TYR A 69 8.32 9.42 13.93
CA TYR A 69 7.56 9.25 12.70
C TYR A 69 6.16 8.76 13.01
N VAL A 70 5.22 9.18 12.16
CA VAL A 70 3.85 8.71 12.12
C VAL A 70 3.57 8.37 10.67
N ASP A 71 3.22 7.13 10.39
CA ASP A 71 2.86 6.64 9.06
C ASP A 71 1.45 6.04 9.13
N TYR A 72 0.64 6.35 8.13
CA TYR A 72 -0.70 5.83 8.00
C TYR A 72 -0.86 5.22 6.61
N LYS A 73 -0.90 3.89 6.61
CA LYS A 73 -1.14 3.08 5.42
C LYS A 73 -2.63 2.87 5.28
N ILE A 74 -3.21 3.57 4.32
CA ILE A 74 -4.61 3.43 3.90
C ILE A 74 -4.65 2.37 2.80
N ASN A 75 -5.23 1.22 3.10
CA ASN A 75 -5.41 0.16 2.12
C ASN A 75 -6.63 0.52 1.25
N LEU A 76 -6.41 0.67 -0.05
CA LEU A 76 -7.44 1.03 -1.04
C LEU A 76 -7.93 -0.20 -1.83
N LEU A 77 -7.73 -1.39 -1.28
CA LEU A 77 -8.29 -2.63 -1.80
C LEU A 77 -9.78 -2.66 -1.42
N ASP A 78 -10.64 -2.88 -2.42
CA ASP A 78 -12.08 -2.87 -2.24
C ASP A 78 -12.51 -4.05 -1.36
N GLU A 79 -13.15 -3.75 -0.23
CA GLU A 79 -13.51 -4.72 0.82
C GLU A 79 -14.70 -5.62 0.41
N ASP A 80 -15.37 -5.26 -0.69
CA ASP A 80 -16.60 -5.91 -1.21
C ASP A 80 -16.34 -7.15 -2.09
N ASP A 81 -15.09 -7.59 -2.24
CA ASP A 81 -14.71 -8.72 -3.09
C ASP A 81 -14.27 -9.93 -2.24
N ASP A 82 -15.09 -11.00 -2.24
CA ASP A 82 -14.85 -12.31 -1.58
C ASP A 82 -13.46 -12.91 -1.87
N PHE A 83 -12.77 -12.40 -2.88
CA PHE A 83 -11.42 -12.77 -3.26
C PHE A 83 -10.33 -12.35 -2.25
N TYR A 84 -10.42 -11.18 -1.62
CA TYR A 84 -9.37 -10.71 -0.71
C TYR A 84 -9.39 -11.46 0.63
N ALA A 85 -10.59 -11.76 1.14
CA ALA A 85 -10.79 -12.61 2.32
C ALA A 85 -10.28 -14.05 2.08
N ASN A 86 -10.50 -14.61 0.89
CA ASN A 86 -10.06 -15.97 0.54
C ASN A 86 -8.56 -16.10 0.27
N ASN A 87 -7.86 -14.99 -0.07
CA ASN A 87 -6.41 -15.00 -0.34
C ASN A 87 -5.57 -14.44 0.84
N GLY A 88 -6.21 -14.08 1.96
CA GLY A 88 -5.51 -13.59 3.17
C GLY A 88 -4.82 -12.24 2.98
N ILE A 89 -5.34 -11.40 2.07
CA ILE A 89 -4.78 -10.08 1.80
C ILE A 89 -5.41 -9.10 2.80
N ALA A 90 -4.58 -8.55 3.70
CA ALA A 90 -5.03 -7.60 4.72
C ALA A 90 -5.54 -6.29 4.09
N THR A 91 -6.86 -6.11 4.09
CA THR A 91 -7.57 -4.89 3.66
C THR A 91 -7.56 -3.81 4.74
N ASP A 92 -7.22 -4.15 5.98
CA ASP A 92 -7.24 -3.22 7.11
C ASP A 92 -6.19 -2.11 6.97
N ASP A 93 -6.57 -0.89 7.35
CA ASP A 93 -5.64 0.22 7.49
C ASP A 93 -4.65 -0.01 8.63
N ILE A 94 -3.41 0.46 8.46
CA ILE A 94 -2.34 0.32 9.46
C ILE A 94 -1.81 1.69 9.84
N VAL A 95 -1.82 1.98 11.15
CA VAL A 95 -1.16 3.15 11.72
C VAL A 95 0.14 2.71 12.39
N GLY A 96 1.26 3.29 11.96
CA GLY A 96 2.56 3.16 12.61
C GLY A 96 2.95 4.45 13.30
N VAL A 97 3.34 4.37 14.57
CA VAL A 97 3.99 5.49 15.27
C VAL A 97 5.27 4.99 15.89
N GLY A 98 6.33 5.80 15.82
CA GLY A 98 7.62 5.40 16.34
C GLY A 98 8.49 6.57 16.75
N LEU A 99 9.43 6.27 17.62
CA LEU A 99 10.49 7.16 18.05
C LEU A 99 11.81 6.43 17.83
N VAL A 100 12.70 7.09 17.10
CA VAL A 100 14.01 6.58 16.74
C VAL A 100 15.05 7.44 17.42
N TYR A 101 15.94 6.79 18.16
CA TYR A 101 17.11 7.40 18.75
C TYR A 101 18.36 6.71 18.18
N GLN A 102 19.31 7.50 17.68
CA GLN A 102 20.53 7.02 17.03
C GLN A 102 21.77 7.68 17.65
N PHE A 103 22.82 6.90 17.88
CA PHE A 103 24.08 7.32 18.50
C PHE A 103 25.21 7.53 17.48
#